data_AF-A0A7T5JTS5-F1
#
_entry.id   AF-A0A7T5JTS5-F1
#
_cell.length_a   1.000
_cell.length_b   1.000
_cell.length_c   1.000
_cell.angle_alpha   90.00
_cell.angle_beta   90.00
_cell.angle_gamma   90.00
#
_symmetry.space_group_name_H-M   'P 1'
#
loop_
_entity.id
_entity.type
_entity.pdbx_description
1 polymer ?
#
loop_
_entity_poly.entity_id
_entity_poly.type
_entity_poly.pdbx_seq_one_letter_code
_entity_poly.pdbx_strand_id
1 'polypeptide(L)'
;MKGRKPIHRKERTVNSDLDVIAQYQSEFRGFAQYYLLAYNAHQLHSLKRTMELSLARTLANKYKTTVNKIFKKYRTTRETDGQSYKVFQTEVEREGKKPLVAYFGGFKLGFKKATVIEDTLLTGNVYSIKSQLIDRLLKDTCELCESRGNIEMHHVKKLKDLKNNGRKEKPEWMKRMITMRRKTLAVCHECHTSIHSGTYNGKRLATTNVD
;
A
#
# COMPACT_ATOMS: atom_id res chain seq x y z
N MET A 1 -3.69 14.60 -8.50
CA MET A 1 -4.70 15.47 -7.85
C MET A 1 -5.80 15.77 -8.87
N LYS A 2 -7.05 15.93 -8.45
CA LYS A 2 -8.16 16.35 -9.34
C LYS A 2 -8.71 17.64 -8.76
N GLY A 3 -8.60 18.75 -9.49
CA GLY A 3 -9.03 20.07 -9.02
C GLY A 3 -8.45 20.46 -7.65
N ARG A 4 -7.11 20.41 -7.51
CA ARG A 4 -6.34 20.65 -6.27
C ARG A 4 -6.62 19.72 -5.08
N LYS A 5 -7.56 18.77 -5.17
CA LYS A 5 -7.84 17.80 -4.10
C LYS A 5 -6.94 16.55 -4.22
N PRO A 6 -6.38 16.05 -3.10
CA PRO A 6 -5.66 14.77 -3.08
C PRO A 6 -6.57 13.62 -3.52
N ILE A 7 -6.12 12.71 -4.37
CA ILE A 7 -6.92 11.53 -4.79
C ILE A 7 -6.35 10.30 -4.10
N HIS A 8 -7.20 9.31 -3.83
CA HIS A 8 -6.75 7.99 -3.41
C HIS A 8 -5.72 7.40 -4.40
N ARG A 9 -4.73 6.67 -3.87
CA ARG A 9 -3.75 5.93 -4.66
C ARG A 9 -4.24 4.49 -4.85
N LYS A 10 -4.91 4.20 -5.98
CA LYS A 10 -5.50 2.88 -6.26
C LYS A 10 -4.47 1.75 -6.18
N GLU A 11 -3.23 2.02 -6.57
CA GLU A 11 -2.13 1.06 -6.54
C GLU A 11 -1.79 0.57 -5.11
N ARG A 12 -2.14 1.33 -4.07
CA ARG A 12 -1.83 1.00 -2.67
C ARG A 12 -2.97 0.26 -1.96
N THR A 13 -4.17 0.17 -2.54
CA THR A 13 -5.31 -0.47 -1.85
C THR A 13 -5.15 -1.99 -1.67
N VAL A 14 -4.23 -2.60 -2.41
CA VAL A 14 -3.95 -4.05 -2.36
C VAL A 14 -3.00 -4.41 -1.22
N ASN A 15 -2.19 -3.45 -0.75
CA ASN A 15 -1.23 -3.69 0.32
C ASN A 15 -1.92 -3.71 1.70
N SER A 16 -1.24 -4.29 2.71
CA SER A 16 -1.68 -4.25 4.10
C SER A 16 -1.78 -2.79 4.59
N ASP A 17 -2.67 -2.51 5.55
CA ASP A 17 -2.80 -1.17 6.12
C ASP A 17 -1.49 -0.67 6.71
N LEU A 18 -0.76 -1.59 7.35
CA LEU A 18 0.56 -1.34 7.91
C LEU A 18 1.54 -0.88 6.84
N ASP A 19 1.63 -1.62 5.74
CA ASP A 19 2.51 -1.29 4.61
C ASP A 19 2.12 0.05 3.98
N VAL A 20 0.81 0.32 3.83
CA VAL A 20 0.34 1.58 3.26
C VAL A 20 0.79 2.74 4.14
N ILE A 21 0.55 2.68 5.45
CA ILE A 21 0.91 3.77 6.38
C ILE A 21 2.44 3.93 6.44
N ALA A 22 3.19 2.83 6.55
CA ALA A 22 4.65 2.84 6.58
C ALA A 22 5.25 3.47 5.31
N GLN A 23 4.72 3.10 4.13
CA GLN A 23 5.18 3.66 2.86
C GLN A 23 4.94 5.18 2.77
N TYR A 24 3.77 5.66 3.18
CA TYR A 24 3.49 7.10 3.21
C TYR A 24 4.42 7.84 4.18
N GLN A 25 4.75 7.23 5.31
CA GLN A 25 5.67 7.80 6.29
C GLN A 25 7.08 7.92 5.73
N SER A 26 7.61 6.85 5.12
CA SER A 26 8.96 6.87 4.55
C SER A 26 9.11 7.91 3.45
N GLU A 27 8.11 8.00 2.55
CA GLU A 27 8.07 9.02 1.50
C GLU A 27 8.06 10.44 2.07
N PHE A 28 7.23 10.68 3.08
CA PHE A 28 7.15 12.00 3.71
C PHE A 28 8.41 12.33 4.50
N ARG A 29 8.96 11.38 5.25
CA ARG A 29 10.19 11.56 6.04
C ARG A 29 11.37 11.87 5.14
N GLY A 30 11.59 11.12 4.07
CA GLY A 30 12.70 11.37 3.14
C GLY A 30 12.59 12.76 2.50
N PHE A 31 11.39 13.14 2.06
CA PHE A 31 11.16 14.49 1.53
C PHE A 31 11.36 15.56 2.60
N ALA A 32 10.79 15.39 3.79
CA ALA A 32 10.90 16.37 4.87
C ALA A 32 12.35 16.54 5.30
N GLN A 33 13.10 15.47 5.54
CA GLN A 33 14.52 15.53 5.95
C GLN A 33 15.37 16.35 4.97
N TYR A 34 15.17 16.17 3.66
CA TYR A 34 15.85 16.97 2.65
C TYR A 34 15.54 18.48 2.76
N TYR A 35 14.29 18.84 2.99
CA TYR A 35 13.84 20.24 3.06
C TYR A 35 13.92 20.86 4.46
N LEU A 36 14.21 20.11 5.53
CA LEU A 36 14.36 20.64 6.89
C LEU A 36 15.61 21.53 7.04
N LEU A 37 16.57 21.43 6.12
CA LEU A 37 17.71 22.34 6.01
C LEU A 37 17.34 23.68 5.34
N ALA A 38 16.18 23.77 4.70
CA ALA A 38 15.73 24.99 4.04
C ALA A 38 14.93 25.89 5.00
N TYR A 39 15.02 27.20 4.79
CA TYR A 39 14.32 28.21 5.60
C TYR A 39 12.79 28.11 5.49
N ASN A 40 12.27 27.61 4.36
CA ASN A 40 10.84 27.45 4.09
C ASN A 40 10.23 26.15 4.63
N ALA A 41 10.84 25.51 5.64
CA ALA A 41 10.35 24.26 6.24
C ALA A 41 8.88 24.33 6.73
N HIS A 42 8.35 25.52 7.02
CA HIS A 42 6.94 25.72 7.36
C HIS A 42 5.97 25.21 6.26
N GLN A 43 6.38 25.25 4.99
CA GLN A 43 5.56 24.75 3.87
C GLN A 43 5.31 23.24 3.96
N LEU A 44 6.17 22.49 4.67
CA LEU A 44 6.01 21.04 4.90
C LEU A 44 4.73 20.70 5.66
N HIS A 45 4.16 21.62 6.44
CA HIS A 45 2.86 21.39 7.09
C HIS A 45 1.73 21.22 6.07
N SER A 46 1.75 22.01 4.98
CA SER A 46 0.77 21.91 3.90
C SER A 46 0.90 20.58 3.13
N LEU A 47 2.14 20.14 2.90
CA LEU A 47 2.45 18.86 2.28
C LEU A 47 2.00 17.70 3.17
N LYS A 48 2.33 17.74 4.47
CA LYS A 48 1.88 16.74 5.45
C LYS A 48 0.37 16.59 5.39
N ARG A 49 -0.38 17.70 5.40
CA ARG A 49 -1.84 17.68 5.32
C ARG A 49 -2.35 17.06 4.01
N THR A 50 -1.71 17.37 2.89
CA THR A 50 -2.04 16.82 1.57
C THR A 50 -1.82 15.30 1.52
N MET A 51 -0.69 14.82 2.05
CA MET A 51 -0.36 13.39 2.12
C MET A 51 -1.27 12.65 3.10
N GLU A 52 -1.58 13.23 4.26
CA GLU A 52 -2.52 12.67 5.25
C GLU A 52 -3.92 12.45 4.64
N LEU A 53 -4.43 13.44 3.89
CA LEU A 53 -5.70 13.31 3.17
C LEU A 53 -5.64 12.25 2.06
N SER A 54 -4.51 12.14 1.34
CA SER A 54 -4.30 11.10 0.33
C SER A 54 -4.30 9.70 0.95
N LEU A 55 -3.61 9.52 2.07
CA LEU A 55 -3.56 8.29 2.86
C LEU A 55 -4.97 7.89 3.31
N ALA A 56 -5.69 8.81 3.94
CA ALA A 56 -7.04 8.54 4.44
C ALA A 56 -8.02 8.20 3.31
N ARG A 57 -7.94 8.89 2.16
CA ARG A 57 -8.74 8.55 0.96
C ARG A 57 -8.39 7.19 0.39
N THR A 58 -7.13 6.78 0.48
CA THR A 58 -6.67 5.46 0.01
C THR A 58 -7.28 4.34 0.85
N LEU A 59 -7.22 4.46 2.17
CA LEU A 59 -7.83 3.50 3.10
C LEU A 59 -9.36 3.52 3.01
N ALA A 60 -9.96 4.69 2.88
CA ALA A 60 -11.41 4.83 2.68
C ALA A 60 -11.88 4.07 1.42
N ASN A 61 -11.14 4.17 0.31
CA ASN A 61 -11.46 3.45 -0.91
C ASN A 61 -11.23 1.92 -0.79
N LYS A 62 -10.24 1.49 0.01
CA LYS A 62 -9.98 0.08 0.31
C LYS A 62 -11.15 -0.56 1.07
N TYR A 63 -11.62 0.11 2.12
CA TYR A 63 -12.70 -0.38 2.99
C TYR A 63 -14.11 0.04 2.56
N LYS A 64 -14.25 0.75 1.44
CA LYS A 64 -15.53 1.33 0.99
C LYS A 64 -16.23 2.18 2.08
N THR A 65 -15.44 2.96 2.81
CA THR A 65 -15.92 3.83 3.89
C THR A 65 -15.66 5.30 3.58
N THR A 66 -16.12 6.19 4.47
CA THR A 66 -15.85 7.63 4.38
C THR A 66 -14.52 7.98 5.03
N VAL A 67 -13.88 9.04 4.55
CA VAL A 67 -12.60 9.56 5.07
C VAL A 67 -12.68 9.88 6.57
N ASN A 68 -13.82 10.39 7.05
CA ASN A 68 -14.01 10.71 8.47
C ASN A 68 -13.98 9.47 9.36
N LYS A 69 -14.58 8.34 8.95
CA LYS A 69 -14.52 7.07 9.70
C LYS A 69 -13.08 6.57 9.81
N ILE A 70 -12.32 6.70 8.72
CA ILE A 70 -10.89 6.36 8.68
C ILE A 70 -10.07 7.25 9.61
N PHE A 71 -10.28 8.56 9.61
CA PHE A 71 -9.64 9.45 10.59
C PHE A 71 -10.00 9.10 12.02
N LYS A 72 -11.26 8.75 12.32
CA LYS A 72 -11.66 8.35 13.67
C LYS A 72 -10.97 7.05 14.12
N LYS A 73 -10.77 6.10 13.19
CA LYS A 73 -10.20 4.77 13.49
C LYS A 73 -8.70 4.80 13.75
N TYR A 74 -7.93 5.53 12.94
CA TYR A 74 -6.46 5.45 12.96
C TYR A 74 -5.76 6.68 13.54
N ARG A 75 -6.48 7.77 13.83
CA ARG A 75 -5.87 8.95 14.44
C ARG A 75 -5.59 8.69 15.91
N THR A 76 -4.33 8.78 16.29
CA THR A 76 -3.91 8.68 17.70
C THR A 76 -2.92 9.80 18.03
N THR A 77 -2.66 9.98 19.33
CA THR A 77 -1.60 10.85 19.81
C THR A 77 -0.42 9.98 20.20
N ARG A 78 0.76 10.33 19.71
CA ARG A 78 2.01 9.64 20.04
C ARG A 78 3.01 10.64 20.57
N GLU A 79 3.71 10.26 21.63
CA GLU A 79 4.84 11.03 22.15
C GLU A 79 6.11 10.64 21.42
N THR A 80 6.88 11.64 21.01
CA THR A 80 8.19 11.47 20.38
C THR A 80 9.07 12.63 20.84
N ASP A 81 10.26 12.31 21.34
CA ASP A 81 11.24 13.28 21.87
C ASP A 81 10.63 14.26 22.89
N GLY A 82 9.78 13.76 23.79
CA GLY A 82 9.10 14.57 24.82
C GLY A 82 8.00 15.51 24.31
N GLN A 83 7.59 15.39 23.04
CA GLN A 83 6.52 16.17 22.44
C GLN A 83 5.38 15.28 21.93
N SER A 84 4.14 15.72 22.15
CA SER A 84 2.95 15.00 21.70
C SER A 84 2.59 15.39 20.26
N TYR A 85 2.48 14.38 19.40
CA TYR A 85 2.12 14.55 17.99
C TYR A 85 0.84 13.81 17.66
N LYS A 86 -0.05 14.50 16.93
CA LYS A 86 -1.18 13.83 16.27
C LYS A 86 -0.63 13.04 15.07
N VAL A 87 -0.80 11.73 15.13
CA VAL A 87 -0.32 10.79 14.11
C VAL A 87 -1.44 9.90 13.61
N PHE A 88 -1.22 9.32 12.44
CA PHE A 88 -2.09 8.31 11.88
C PHE A 88 -1.39 6.96 12.07
N GLN A 89 -1.88 6.11 12.98
CA GLN A 89 -1.19 4.90 13.44
C GLN A 89 -2.05 3.65 13.25
N THR A 90 -1.40 2.54 12.94
CA THR A 90 -1.96 1.19 13.01
C THR A 90 -0.99 0.27 13.74
N GLU A 91 -1.54 -0.69 14.46
CA GLU A 91 -0.79 -1.71 15.18
C GLU A 91 -1.26 -3.09 14.74
N VAL A 92 -0.30 -4.02 14.59
CA VAL A 92 -0.56 -5.43 14.31
C VAL A 92 0.17 -6.24 15.36
N GLU A 93 -0.61 -6.90 16.22
CA GLU A 93 -0.10 -7.82 17.23
C GLU A 93 0.51 -9.06 16.57
N ARG A 94 1.52 -9.62 17.23
CA ARG A 94 2.19 -10.84 16.80
C ARG A 94 2.40 -11.74 18.01
N GLU A 95 2.00 -12.99 17.88
CA GLU A 95 2.19 -13.98 18.94
C GLU A 95 3.69 -14.09 19.31
N GLY A 96 4.00 -13.83 20.59
CA GLY A 96 5.35 -13.92 21.15
C GLY A 96 6.35 -12.85 20.67
N LYS A 97 5.94 -11.80 19.95
CA LYS A 97 6.83 -10.74 19.45
C LYS A 97 6.27 -9.35 19.73
N LYS A 98 7.16 -8.34 19.76
CA LYS A 98 6.74 -6.94 19.85
C LYS A 98 5.78 -6.62 18.69
N PRO A 99 4.66 -5.93 18.97
CA PRO A 99 3.69 -5.57 17.94
C PRO A 99 4.34 -4.66 16.91
N LEU A 100 3.93 -4.81 15.65
CA LEU A 100 4.37 -3.88 14.63
C LEU A 100 3.51 -2.64 14.65
N VAL A 101 4.16 -1.50 14.84
CA VAL A 101 3.52 -0.20 14.80
C VAL A 101 3.98 0.54 13.55
N ALA A 102 3.04 0.90 12.68
CA ALA A 102 3.28 1.84 11.58
C ALA A 102 2.51 3.13 11.85
N TYR A 103 3.17 4.27 11.63
CA TYR A 103 2.56 5.57 11.85
C TYR A 103 3.02 6.60 10.82
N PHE A 104 2.15 7.58 10.53
CA PHE A 104 2.44 8.73 9.68
C PHE A 104 2.51 10.02 10.50
N GLY A 105 3.59 10.77 10.34
CA GLY A 105 3.93 11.97 11.11
C GLY A 105 4.88 11.68 12.28
N GLY A 106 4.66 12.35 13.42
CA GLY A 106 5.38 12.05 14.66
C GLY A 106 6.79 12.61 14.75
N PHE A 107 7.14 13.64 13.97
CA PHE A 107 8.40 14.35 14.11
C PHE A 107 8.22 15.86 13.88
N LYS A 108 9.13 16.65 14.46
CA LYS A 108 9.13 18.11 14.34
C LYS A 108 9.40 18.56 12.91
N LEU A 109 8.48 19.33 12.35
CA LEU A 109 8.65 20.04 11.08
C LEU A 109 9.14 21.45 11.37
N GLY A 110 10.44 21.68 11.30
CA GLY A 110 11.04 22.97 11.55
C GLY A 110 12.53 22.95 11.23
N PHE A 111 13.09 24.11 10.91
CA PHE A 111 14.48 24.22 10.49
C PHE A 111 15.43 23.53 11.49
N LYS A 112 16.29 22.64 10.97
CA LYS A 112 17.32 21.93 11.73
C LYS A 112 18.65 22.08 11.01
N LYS A 113 19.62 22.74 11.66
CA LYS A 113 20.95 23.01 11.10
C LYS A 113 21.81 21.74 10.96
N ALA A 114 21.56 20.73 11.81
CA ALA A 114 22.25 19.44 11.81
C ALA A 114 21.25 18.30 11.53
N THR A 115 20.59 18.35 10.36
CA THR A 115 19.67 17.26 9.97
C THR A 115 20.49 16.08 9.45
N VAL A 116 20.61 15.02 10.24
CA VAL A 116 21.16 13.75 9.75
C VAL A 116 20.09 13.10 8.87
N ILE A 117 20.43 12.83 7.61
CA ILE A 117 19.56 12.07 6.71
C ILE A 117 19.66 10.61 7.15
N GLU A 118 18.67 10.18 7.91
CA GLU A 118 18.54 8.79 8.30
C GLU A 118 17.72 8.05 7.23
N ASP A 119 18.39 7.41 6.28
CA ASP A 119 17.79 6.55 5.26
C ASP A 119 17.47 5.14 5.81
N THR A 120 16.89 5.10 7.00
CA THR A 120 16.44 3.88 7.67
C THR A 120 14.92 3.93 7.81
N LEU A 121 14.27 2.83 7.43
CA LEU A 121 12.85 2.65 7.65
C LEU A 121 12.60 2.53 9.17
N LEU A 122 11.61 3.28 9.68
CA LEU A 122 11.22 3.30 11.11
C LEU A 122 10.83 1.92 11.67
N THR A 123 10.57 0.95 10.79
CA THR A 123 10.20 -0.43 11.12
C THR A 123 11.40 -1.40 11.03
N GLY A 124 12.64 -0.90 10.92
CA GLY A 124 13.83 -1.69 10.56
C GLY A 124 13.84 -2.02 9.07
N ASN A 125 14.82 -2.80 8.58
CA ASN A 125 14.82 -3.30 7.20
C ASN A 125 13.49 -4.01 6.87
N VAL A 126 12.52 -3.28 6.33
CA VAL A 126 11.28 -3.81 5.73
C VAL A 126 11.59 -4.47 4.38
N TYR A 127 12.81 -4.99 4.21
CA TYR A 127 13.12 -6.00 3.21
C TYR A 127 12.69 -7.40 3.68
N SER A 128 12.24 -7.55 4.93
CA SER A 128 11.85 -8.86 5.50
C SER A 128 10.57 -8.79 6.34
N ILE A 129 9.46 -8.44 5.70
CA ILE A 129 8.18 -9.07 6.02
C ILE A 129 7.81 -9.71 4.71
N LYS A 130 8.11 -11.02 4.58
CA LYS A 130 7.81 -11.92 3.45
C LYS A 130 7.40 -11.16 2.19
N SER A 131 8.29 -11.09 1.18
CA SER A 131 7.94 -10.48 -0.11
C SER A 131 6.50 -10.87 -0.46
N GLN A 132 5.64 -9.93 -0.86
CA GLN A 132 4.20 -10.25 -1.01
C GLN A 132 3.93 -11.54 -1.81
N LEU A 133 4.88 -11.93 -2.66
CA LEU A 133 4.94 -13.24 -3.30
C LEU A 133 4.94 -14.42 -2.32
N ILE A 134 5.84 -14.45 -1.33
CA ILE A 134 5.90 -15.48 -0.27
C ILE A 134 4.60 -15.48 0.54
N ASP A 135 4.08 -14.31 0.94
CA ASP A 135 2.82 -14.25 1.68
C ASP A 135 1.64 -14.77 0.86
N ARG A 136 1.61 -14.50 -0.45
CA ARG A 136 0.55 -14.99 -1.35
C ARG A 136 0.62 -16.49 -1.57
N LEU A 137 1.83 -17.03 -1.71
CA LEU A 137 2.05 -18.48 -1.76
C LEU A 137 1.63 -19.15 -0.45
N LEU A 138 2.01 -18.59 0.69
CA LEU A 138 1.60 -19.10 2.00
C LEU A 138 0.09 -18.97 2.26
N LYS A 139 -0.57 -18.00 1.63
CA LYS A 139 -2.04 -17.86 1.69
C LYS A 139 -2.76 -18.96 0.90
N ASP A 140 -2.05 -19.67 0.02
CA ASP A 140 -2.53 -20.80 -0.79
C ASP A 140 -3.93 -20.56 -1.39
N THR A 141 -4.16 -19.34 -1.89
CA THR A 141 -5.43 -18.93 -2.50
C THR A 141 -5.22 -18.30 -3.85
N CYS A 142 -5.96 -18.77 -4.85
CA CYS A 142 -5.92 -18.25 -6.21
C CYS A 142 -6.47 -16.82 -6.27
N GLU A 143 -5.70 -15.89 -6.84
CA GLU A 143 -6.12 -14.50 -7.04
C GLU A 143 -7.11 -14.32 -8.21
N LEU A 144 -7.61 -15.39 -8.82
CA LEU A 144 -8.60 -15.28 -9.91
C LEU A 144 -9.92 -15.95 -9.57
N CYS A 145 -9.86 -17.18 -9.07
CA CYS A 145 -11.04 -17.98 -8.75
C CYS A 145 -11.17 -18.35 -7.27
N GLU A 146 -10.28 -17.87 -6.41
CA GLU A 146 -10.29 -18.10 -4.95
C GLU A 146 -10.14 -19.57 -4.52
N SER A 147 -9.86 -20.49 -5.45
CA SER A 147 -9.55 -21.88 -5.13
C SER A 147 -8.31 -22.00 -4.24
N ARG A 148 -8.30 -23.02 -3.39
CA ARG A 148 -7.16 -23.37 -2.52
C ARG A 148 -6.43 -24.60 -3.05
N GLY A 149 -5.13 -24.70 -2.77
CA GLY A 149 -4.28 -25.81 -3.18
C GLY A 149 -3.56 -25.56 -4.51
N ASN A 150 -2.28 -25.96 -4.54
CA ASN A 150 -1.38 -25.93 -5.70
C ASN A 150 -1.37 -24.57 -6.42
N ILE A 151 -1.04 -23.52 -5.66
CA ILE A 151 -0.87 -22.17 -6.19
C ILE A 151 0.53 -21.98 -6.78
N GLU A 152 0.56 -21.55 -8.04
CA GLU A 152 1.74 -21.20 -8.81
C GLU A 152 1.79 -19.68 -9.04
N MET A 153 3.00 -19.14 -9.19
CA MET A 153 3.17 -17.73 -9.56
C MET A 153 3.22 -17.57 -11.07
N HIS A 154 2.20 -16.91 -11.63
CA HIS A 154 2.24 -16.46 -13.01
C HIS A 154 3.11 -15.19 -13.13
N HIS A 155 4.14 -15.23 -13.98
CA HIS A 155 5.08 -14.13 -14.20
C HIS A 155 4.94 -13.52 -15.60
N VAL A 156 4.96 -12.19 -15.67
CA VAL A 156 4.96 -11.44 -16.95
C VAL A 156 6.24 -10.61 -17.09
N LYS A 157 6.82 -10.61 -18.30
CA LYS A 157 8.09 -9.94 -18.60
C LYS A 157 8.02 -8.42 -18.36
N LYS A 158 7.02 -7.73 -18.93
CA LYS A 158 6.83 -6.28 -18.78
C LYS A 158 5.36 -5.92 -18.60
N LEU A 159 5.08 -5.00 -17.66
CA LEU A 159 3.73 -4.49 -17.41
C LEU A 159 3.15 -3.68 -18.57
N LYS A 160 4.01 -3.03 -19.37
CA LYS A 160 3.58 -2.26 -20.53
C LYS A 160 2.96 -3.16 -21.61
N ASP A 161 3.42 -4.40 -21.71
CA ASP A 161 2.95 -5.37 -22.70
C ASP A 161 1.49 -5.75 -22.39
N LEU A 162 1.11 -5.83 -21.11
CA LEU A 162 -0.29 -6.02 -20.68
C LEU A 162 -1.19 -4.83 -21.02
N LYS A 163 -0.66 -3.61 -20.97
CA LYS A 163 -1.43 -2.39 -21.28
C LYS A 163 -1.67 -2.24 -22.77
N ASN A 164 -0.69 -2.61 -23.59
CA ASN A 164 -0.66 -2.38 -25.03
C ASN A 164 -1.00 -3.63 -25.85
N ASN A 165 -1.67 -4.62 -25.26
CA ASN A 165 -1.89 -5.95 -25.84
C ASN A 165 -2.86 -6.00 -27.05
N GLY A 166 -3.21 -4.88 -27.69
CA GLY A 166 -4.06 -4.83 -28.88
C GLY A 166 -5.52 -5.32 -28.74
N ARG A 167 -5.87 -6.02 -27.65
CA ARG A 167 -7.22 -6.55 -27.38
C ARG A 167 -8.15 -5.42 -26.94
N LYS A 168 -9.34 -5.34 -27.56
CA LYS A 168 -10.43 -4.42 -27.14
C LYS A 168 -10.87 -4.67 -25.70
N GLU A 169 -11.03 -5.95 -25.32
CA GLU A 169 -11.35 -6.34 -23.94
C GLU A 169 -10.18 -7.06 -23.29
N LYS A 170 -9.74 -6.54 -22.14
CA LYS A 170 -8.68 -7.16 -21.34
C LYS A 170 -9.28 -8.23 -20.42
N PRO A 171 -8.74 -9.46 -20.41
CA PRO A 171 -9.17 -10.47 -19.46
C PRO A 171 -8.86 -10.03 -18.02
N GLU A 172 -9.62 -10.57 -17.07
CA GLU A 172 -9.57 -10.14 -15.66
C GLU A 172 -8.18 -10.25 -15.04
N TRP A 173 -7.40 -11.29 -15.40
CA TRP A 173 -6.04 -11.43 -14.89
C TRP A 173 -5.13 -10.26 -15.31
N MET A 174 -5.25 -9.76 -16.54
CA MET A 174 -4.49 -8.59 -17.01
C MET A 174 -4.94 -7.32 -16.28
N LYS A 175 -6.26 -7.12 -16.14
CA LYS A 175 -6.82 -5.97 -15.40
C LYS A 175 -6.31 -5.95 -13.96
N ARG A 176 -6.27 -7.11 -13.30
CA ARG A 176 -5.78 -7.26 -11.93
C ARG A 176 -4.28 -6.93 -11.83
N MET A 177 -3.43 -7.50 -12.69
CA MET A 177 -2.00 -7.19 -12.74
C MET A 177 -1.70 -5.71 -13.05
N ILE A 178 -2.45 -5.10 -13.99
CA ILE A 178 -2.32 -3.68 -14.33
C ILE A 178 -2.71 -2.78 -13.16
N THR A 179 -3.79 -3.11 -12.46
CA THR A 179 -4.27 -2.35 -11.30
C THR A 179 -3.28 -2.42 -10.15
N MET A 180 -2.75 -3.61 -9.88
CA MET A 180 -1.72 -3.86 -8.87
C MET A 180 -0.36 -3.31 -9.26
N ARG A 181 -0.11 -3.08 -10.56
CA ARG A 181 1.20 -2.77 -11.14
C ARG A 181 2.27 -3.77 -10.71
N ARG A 182 1.92 -5.07 -10.70
CA ARG A 182 2.82 -6.17 -10.34
C ARG A 182 3.01 -7.13 -11.51
N LYS A 183 4.24 -7.59 -11.70
CA LYS A 183 4.61 -8.57 -12.73
C LYS A 183 4.26 -10.01 -12.35
N THR A 184 3.72 -10.22 -11.16
CA THR A 184 3.45 -11.54 -10.59
C THR A 184 1.99 -11.64 -10.13
N LEU A 185 1.37 -12.81 -10.32
CA LEU A 185 0.00 -13.11 -9.91
C LEU A 185 -0.05 -14.55 -9.37
N ALA A 186 -0.58 -14.76 -8.17
CA ALA A 186 -0.72 -16.10 -7.59
C ALA A 186 -1.99 -16.77 -8.12
N VAL A 187 -1.88 -17.92 -8.80
CA VAL A 187 -3.00 -18.61 -9.47
C VAL A 187 -2.92 -20.12 -9.26
N CYS A 188 -4.07 -20.80 -9.24
CA CYS A 188 -4.08 -22.27 -9.29
C CYS A 188 -3.64 -22.78 -10.66
N HIS A 189 -3.28 -24.06 -10.72
CA HIS A 189 -2.84 -24.73 -11.95
C HIS A 189 -3.82 -24.53 -13.13
N GLU A 190 -5.13 -24.67 -12.91
CA GLU A 190 -6.15 -24.49 -13.96
C GLU A 190 -6.15 -23.06 -14.54
N CYS A 191 -6.06 -22.06 -13.67
CA CYS A 191 -5.98 -20.66 -14.08
C CYS A 191 -4.65 -20.37 -14.76
N HIS A 192 -3.55 -20.95 -14.28
CA HIS A 192 -2.24 -20.80 -14.89
C HIS A 192 -2.23 -21.33 -16.33
N THR A 193 -2.74 -22.55 -16.53
CA THR A 193 -2.87 -23.17 -17.85
C THR A 193 -3.80 -22.36 -18.76
N SER A 194 -4.94 -21.88 -18.24
CA SER A 194 -5.89 -21.05 -18.99
C SER A 194 -5.30 -19.70 -19.43
N ILE A 195 -4.35 -19.15 -18.67
CA ILE A 195 -3.64 -17.92 -19.04
C ILE A 195 -2.66 -18.21 -20.17
N HIS A 196 -1.87 -19.29 -20.08
CA HIS A 196 -0.89 -19.67 -21.10
C HIS A 196 -1.55 -20.09 -22.42
N SER A 197 -2.67 -20.80 -22.37
CA SER A 197 -3.45 -21.18 -23.55
C SER A 197 -4.22 -20.01 -24.17
N GLY A 198 -4.31 -18.87 -23.48
CA GLY A 198 -5.08 -17.71 -23.90
C GLY A 198 -6.61 -17.88 -23.82
N THR A 199 -7.11 -18.97 -23.23
CA THR A 199 -8.54 -19.32 -23.12
C THR A 199 -9.21 -18.80 -21.85
N TYR A 200 -8.50 -18.04 -21.01
CA TYR A 200 -9.08 -17.46 -19.79
C TYR A 200 -10.22 -16.47 -20.09
N ASN A 201 -11.46 -16.96 -20.00
CA ASN A 201 -12.71 -16.23 -20.28
C ASN A 201 -13.33 -15.59 -19.02
N GLY A 202 -12.49 -15.08 -18.11
CA GLY A 202 -12.92 -14.16 -17.05
C GLY A 202 -14.17 -14.57 -16.27
N LYS A 203 -14.21 -15.79 -15.69
CA LYS A 203 -15.34 -16.20 -14.85
C LYS A 203 -15.66 -15.11 -13.80
N ARG A 204 -16.94 -14.81 -13.64
CA ARG A 204 -17.50 -13.83 -12.68
C ARG A 204 -17.02 -14.17 -11.27
N LEU A 205 -16.47 -13.17 -10.57
CA LEU A 205 -16.35 -13.18 -9.11
C LEU A 205 -17.79 -13.20 -8.56
N ALA A 206 -18.21 -14.33 -7.98
CA ALA A 206 -19.31 -14.30 -7.04
C ALA A 206 -18.84 -13.49 -5.84
N THR A 207 -19.38 -12.28 -5.67
CA THR A 207 -19.27 -11.53 -4.43
C THR A 207 -19.95 -12.34 -3.34
N THR A 208 -19.21 -13.20 -2.64
CA THR A 208 -19.63 -13.72 -1.35
C THR A 208 -19.57 -12.55 -0.37
N ASN A 209 -20.72 -11.90 -0.20
CA ASN A 209 -21.03 -11.25 1.06
C ASN A 209 -20.84 -12.31 2.15
N VAL A 210 -19.88 -12.08 3.03
CA VAL A 210 -19.78 -12.80 4.30
C VAL A 210 -20.68 -12.03 5.25
N ASP A 211 -21.72 -12.71 5.74
CA ASP A 211 -22.59 -12.27 6.82
C ASP A 211 -21.82 -12.00 8.13
#